data_AF-A0A1E7KMR1-F1
#
_entry.id   AF-A0A1E7KMR1-F1
#
_cell.length_a   1.000
_cell.length_b   1.000
_cell.length_c   1.000
_cell.angle_alpha   90.00
_cell.angle_beta   90.00
_cell.angle_gamma   90.00
#
_symmetry.space_group_name_H-M   'P 1'
#
loop_
_entity.id
_entity.type
_entity.pdbx_description
1 polymer ?
#
loop_
_entity_poly.entity_id
_entity_poly.type
_entity_poly.pdbx_seq_one_letter_code
_entity_poly.pdbx_strand_id
1 'polypeptide(L)'
;MGFDTSYHAVDVELVQRRLLPYLAGHGHDDDLRDLVGRAVETRKTRFWAKQWALGAKQADCGLDPFLHVWGRPFFVIADNAEQVAEDVRRYMATPADAVRPLAEEMLARVDRSLPGTVEPADGGVLPDDESLGKGLDSRIRAVRECAGAVRDGRATVRLGSAEHDTAQLLAREVPFTVLDFASALTPGWMSRGHSWPTRLYADAGVEPLGFTGPAPLYAALREDFPDLDWFDWPTVVENHMVGGFVPASDVSAARRQLRDRSVELTGAADDRKAEDIARDLRKIDEAYALAETLDFGFCEATEIYSAMAGEMN
;
A
#
# COMPACT_ATOMS: atom_id res chain seq x y z
N MET A 1 -20.57 7.25 -3.75
CA MET A 1 -19.24 7.20 -4.37
C MET A 1 -18.34 6.57 -3.32
N GLY A 2 -17.66 5.47 -3.63
CA GLY A 2 -16.81 4.75 -2.67
C GLY A 2 -15.37 5.28 -2.66
N PHE A 3 -14.57 4.81 -1.71
CA PHE A 3 -13.13 5.09 -1.65
C PHE A 3 -12.35 3.98 -2.37
N ASP A 4 -11.25 4.31 -3.04
CA ASP A 4 -10.30 3.28 -3.47
C ASP A 4 -9.36 2.98 -2.30
N THR A 5 -9.69 1.92 -1.55
CA THR A 5 -9.01 1.56 -0.30
C THR A 5 -7.85 0.61 -0.52
N SER A 6 -6.94 0.57 0.44
CA SER A 6 -5.74 -0.25 0.36
C SER A 6 -5.23 -0.69 1.73
N TYR A 7 -4.53 -1.81 1.76
CA TYR A 7 -4.01 -2.46 2.97
C TYR A 7 -2.52 -2.76 2.81
N HIS A 8 -1.71 -2.31 3.75
CA HIS A 8 -0.25 -2.28 3.59
C HIS A 8 0.46 -2.89 4.79
N ALA A 9 1.47 -3.72 4.52
CA ALA A 9 2.51 -4.03 5.47
C ALA A 9 3.56 -2.91 5.40
N VAL A 10 3.97 -2.36 6.55
CA VAL A 10 4.82 -1.16 6.62
C VAL A 10 6.04 -1.41 7.50
N ASP A 11 7.22 -1.24 6.91
CA ASP A 11 8.50 -1.27 7.62
C ASP A 11 8.68 0.00 8.46
N VAL A 12 8.17 -0.03 9.69
CA VAL A 12 8.19 1.11 10.60
C VAL A 12 9.64 1.49 10.95
N GLU A 13 10.53 0.52 11.06
CA GLU A 13 11.94 0.77 11.36
C GLU A 13 12.62 1.52 10.21
N LEU A 14 12.44 1.09 8.96
CA LEU A 14 12.98 1.80 7.79
C LEU A 14 12.42 3.22 7.71
N VAL A 15 11.11 3.39 7.94
CA VAL A 15 10.48 4.71 7.95
C VAL A 15 11.14 5.61 9.00
N GLN A 16 11.22 5.15 10.25
CA GLN A 16 11.75 5.95 11.36
C GLN A 16 13.25 6.22 11.23
N ARG A 17 14.04 5.28 10.72
CA ARG A 17 15.50 5.40 10.64
C ARG A 17 16.01 6.12 9.39
N ARG A 18 15.27 6.06 8.27
CA ARG A 18 15.73 6.60 6.98
C ARG A 18 14.81 7.72 6.48
N LEU A 19 13.51 7.46 6.40
CA LEU A 19 12.57 8.39 5.74
C LEU A 19 12.27 9.62 6.61
N LEU A 20 11.90 9.45 7.88
CA LEU A 20 11.55 10.58 8.74
C LEU A 20 12.70 11.57 8.95
N PRO A 21 13.96 11.15 9.19
CA PRO A 21 15.08 12.09 9.28
C PRO A 21 15.27 12.89 7.99
N TYR A 22 15.18 12.23 6.83
CA TYR A 22 15.24 12.91 5.54
C TYR A 22 14.13 13.95 5.38
N LEU A 23 12.88 13.57 5.69
CA LEU A 23 11.72 14.47 5.64
C LEU A 23 11.87 15.64 6.60
N ALA A 24 12.43 15.40 7.79
CA ALA A 24 12.75 16.45 8.74
C ALA A 24 13.85 17.39 8.23
N GLY A 25 14.51 17.09 7.11
CA GLY A 25 15.61 17.88 6.57
C GLY A 25 16.97 17.51 7.13
N HIS A 26 17.07 16.46 7.94
CA HIS A 26 18.34 15.89 8.39
C HIS A 26 18.94 15.06 7.25
N GLY A 27 20.21 15.30 6.91
CA GLY A 27 20.91 14.54 5.86
C GLY A 27 20.97 15.23 4.48
N HIS A 28 21.46 14.50 3.48
CA HIS A 28 21.71 14.99 2.12
C HIS A 28 20.56 14.68 1.15
N ASP A 29 20.56 15.30 -0.03
CA ASP A 29 19.54 15.09 -1.06
C ASP A 29 19.54 13.68 -1.67
N ASP A 30 20.66 12.98 -1.57
CA ASP A 30 20.89 11.63 -2.12
C ASP A 30 20.67 10.50 -1.10
N ASP A 31 20.32 10.80 0.16
CA ASP A 31 20.25 9.82 1.25
C ASP A 31 19.16 8.75 1.09
N LEU A 32 18.19 8.97 0.18
CA LEU A 32 17.15 7.99 -0.17
C LEU A 32 17.34 7.37 -1.56
N ARG A 33 18.45 7.67 -2.26
CA ARG A 33 18.65 7.24 -3.65
C ARG A 33 18.64 5.71 -3.82
N ASP A 34 19.20 4.97 -2.86
CA ASP A 34 19.14 3.51 -2.82
C ASP A 34 17.70 2.99 -2.69
N LEU A 35 16.91 3.60 -1.80
CA LEU A 35 15.51 3.24 -1.58
C LEU A 35 14.64 3.59 -2.77
N VAL A 36 14.84 4.76 -3.40
CA VAL A 36 14.17 5.13 -4.65
C VAL A 36 14.50 4.12 -5.74
N GLY A 37 15.77 3.73 -5.91
CA GLY A 37 16.18 2.70 -6.86
C GLY A 37 15.49 1.35 -6.62
N ARG A 38 15.41 0.90 -5.36
CA ARG A 38 14.68 -0.33 -4.99
C ARG A 38 13.18 -0.23 -5.28
N ALA A 39 12.56 0.91 -4.99
CA ALA A 39 11.15 1.16 -5.27
C ALA A 39 10.87 1.18 -6.79
N VAL A 40 11.78 1.73 -7.60
CA VAL A 40 11.72 1.67 -9.07
C VAL A 40 11.76 0.23 -9.56
N GLU A 41 12.71 -0.59 -9.08
CA GLU A 41 12.77 -2.01 -9.47
C GLU A 41 11.52 -2.79 -9.04
N THR A 42 11.03 -2.57 -7.81
CA THR A 42 9.79 -3.19 -7.33
C THR A 42 8.59 -2.83 -8.21
N ARG A 43 8.50 -1.55 -8.61
CA ARG A 43 7.49 -1.07 -9.55
C ARG A 43 7.61 -1.80 -10.90
N LYS A 44 8.80 -1.88 -11.50
CA LYS A 44 9.02 -2.56 -12.80
C LYS A 44 8.62 -4.04 -12.76
N THR A 45 9.08 -4.77 -11.74
CA THR A 45 8.67 -6.17 -11.49
C THR A 45 7.17 -6.29 -11.44
N ARG A 46 6.53 -5.36 -10.75
CA ARG A 46 5.08 -5.36 -10.59
C ARG A 46 4.31 -5.05 -11.87
N PHE A 47 4.80 -4.10 -12.69
CA PHE A 47 4.22 -3.83 -14.00
C PHE A 47 4.18 -5.12 -14.82
N TRP A 48 5.30 -5.82 -14.94
CA TRP A 48 5.36 -7.07 -15.70
C TRP A 48 4.48 -8.16 -15.10
N ALA A 49 4.45 -8.29 -13.77
CA ALA A 49 3.54 -9.25 -13.12
C ALA A 49 2.08 -8.95 -13.47
N LYS A 50 1.69 -7.67 -13.55
CA LYS A 50 0.33 -7.28 -13.95
C LYS A 50 0.03 -7.52 -15.42
N GLN A 51 1.01 -7.43 -16.32
CA GLN A 51 0.79 -7.85 -17.71
C GLN A 51 0.45 -9.34 -17.81
N TRP A 52 1.06 -10.18 -16.99
CA TRP A 52 0.70 -11.59 -16.89
C TRP A 52 -0.71 -11.81 -16.33
N ALA A 53 -1.10 -11.09 -15.28
CA ALA A 53 -2.47 -11.16 -14.76
C ALA A 53 -3.52 -10.74 -15.81
N LEU A 54 -3.20 -9.71 -16.61
CA LEU A 54 -4.06 -9.23 -17.70
C LEU A 54 -4.15 -10.24 -18.83
N GLY A 55 -3.03 -10.82 -19.26
CA GLY A 55 -3.01 -11.89 -20.27
C GLY A 55 -3.82 -13.10 -19.82
N ALA A 56 -3.67 -13.52 -18.56
CA ALA A 56 -4.44 -14.60 -17.97
C ALA A 56 -5.95 -14.30 -17.92
N LYS A 57 -6.32 -13.04 -17.61
CA LYS A 57 -7.71 -12.57 -17.69
C LYS A 57 -8.26 -12.59 -19.12
N GLN A 58 -7.46 -12.20 -20.12
CA GLN A 58 -7.87 -12.23 -21.54
C GLN A 58 -8.06 -13.66 -22.05
N ALA A 59 -7.28 -14.61 -21.54
CA ALA A 59 -7.42 -16.04 -21.82
C ALA A 59 -8.60 -16.72 -21.10
N ASP A 60 -9.35 -15.99 -20.26
CA ASP A 60 -10.52 -16.47 -19.51
C ASP A 60 -10.26 -17.76 -18.71
N CYS A 61 -9.10 -17.84 -18.05
CA CYS A 61 -8.68 -19.04 -17.31
C CYS A 61 -9.32 -19.19 -15.91
N GLY A 62 -10.48 -18.57 -15.66
CA GLY A 62 -11.21 -18.71 -14.39
C GLY A 62 -10.65 -17.91 -13.21
N LEU A 63 -9.85 -16.87 -13.47
CA LEU A 63 -9.37 -15.97 -12.43
C LEU A 63 -10.47 -15.05 -11.91
N ASP A 64 -10.54 -14.87 -10.58
CA ASP A 64 -11.24 -13.71 -10.00
C ASP A 64 -10.45 -12.42 -10.33
N PRO A 65 -10.98 -11.50 -11.18
CA PRO A 65 -10.26 -10.28 -11.54
C PRO A 65 -10.11 -9.31 -10.37
N PHE A 66 -11.06 -9.28 -9.44
CA PHE A 66 -11.02 -8.38 -8.28
C PHE A 66 -10.00 -8.82 -7.23
N LEU A 67 -9.61 -10.10 -7.24
CA LEU A 67 -8.54 -10.62 -6.39
C LEU A 67 -7.20 -10.65 -7.13
N HIS A 68 -7.12 -11.32 -8.29
CA HIS A 68 -5.85 -11.67 -8.92
C HIS A 68 -5.28 -10.58 -9.84
N VAL A 69 -6.15 -9.76 -10.45
CA VAL A 69 -5.73 -8.70 -11.36
C VAL A 69 -5.67 -7.37 -10.61
N TRP A 70 -6.72 -7.04 -9.85
CA TRP A 70 -6.85 -5.74 -9.19
C TRP A 70 -6.51 -5.76 -7.70
N GLY A 71 -6.86 -6.82 -6.98
CA GLY A 71 -6.77 -6.85 -5.52
C GLY A 71 -5.36 -7.04 -4.98
N ARG A 72 -4.65 -8.07 -5.44
CA ARG A 72 -3.30 -8.41 -4.97
C ARG A 72 -2.24 -7.49 -5.56
N PRO A 73 -1.10 -7.25 -4.87
CA PRO A 73 -0.04 -6.39 -5.39
C PRO A 73 0.59 -6.93 -6.68
N PHE A 74 0.89 -8.22 -6.75
CA PHE A 74 1.46 -8.88 -7.93
C PHE A 74 0.43 -9.83 -8.56
N PHE A 75 0.81 -10.56 -9.62
CA PHE A 75 0.04 -11.71 -10.06
C PHE A 75 0.39 -12.88 -9.16
N VAL A 76 -0.48 -13.19 -8.20
CA VAL A 76 -0.25 -14.25 -7.21
C VAL A 76 -1.49 -15.13 -7.16
N ILE A 77 -1.28 -16.44 -7.25
CA ILE A 77 -2.31 -17.48 -7.14
C ILE A 77 -1.94 -18.40 -5.99
N ALA A 78 -2.74 -18.39 -4.92
CA ALA A 78 -2.49 -19.17 -3.72
C ALA A 78 -3.79 -19.40 -2.94
N ASP A 79 -3.81 -20.50 -2.18
CA ASP A 79 -5.00 -20.98 -1.48
C ASP A 79 -5.20 -20.28 -0.12
N ASN A 80 -4.12 -19.83 0.50
CA ASN A 80 -4.14 -19.20 1.82
C ASN A 80 -3.21 -17.98 1.89
N ALA A 81 -3.41 -17.18 2.94
CA ALA A 81 -2.74 -15.91 3.15
C ALA A 81 -1.22 -16.05 3.37
N GLU A 82 -0.79 -17.15 4.01
CA GLU A 82 0.63 -17.44 4.26
C GLU A 82 1.39 -17.70 2.95
N GLN A 83 0.81 -18.47 2.03
CA GLN A 83 1.38 -18.66 0.69
C GLN A 83 1.40 -17.36 -0.12
N VAL A 84 0.32 -16.56 -0.05
CA VAL A 84 0.30 -15.24 -0.71
C VAL A 84 1.45 -14.37 -0.20
N ALA A 85 1.65 -14.31 1.12
CA ALA A 85 2.74 -13.53 1.72
C ALA A 85 4.12 -13.97 1.21
N GLU A 86 4.36 -15.28 1.13
CA GLU A 86 5.63 -15.82 0.60
C GLU A 86 5.81 -15.51 -0.89
N ASP A 87 4.78 -15.67 -1.73
CA ASP A 87 4.91 -15.34 -3.15
C ASP A 87 5.09 -13.83 -3.38
N VAL A 88 4.46 -12.98 -2.56
CA VAL A 88 4.71 -11.53 -2.60
C VAL A 88 6.17 -11.23 -2.25
N ARG A 89 6.74 -11.89 -1.22
CA ARG A 89 8.18 -11.78 -0.92
C ARG A 89 9.06 -12.21 -2.08
N ARG A 90 8.73 -13.34 -2.73
CA ARG A 90 9.46 -13.82 -3.91
C ARG A 90 9.42 -12.82 -5.05
N TYR A 91 8.25 -12.22 -5.33
CA TYR A 91 8.15 -11.14 -6.32
C TYR A 91 8.98 -9.92 -5.94
N MET A 92 8.91 -9.45 -4.70
CA MET A 92 9.72 -8.29 -4.25
C MET A 92 11.23 -8.52 -4.36
N ALA A 93 11.68 -9.77 -4.30
CA ALA A 93 13.09 -10.15 -4.49
C ALA A 93 13.45 -10.45 -5.97
N THR A 94 12.48 -10.46 -6.88
CA THR A 94 12.67 -10.82 -8.28
C THR A 94 12.89 -9.58 -9.14
N PRO A 95 13.98 -9.49 -9.91
CA PRO A 95 14.19 -8.39 -10.84
C PRO A 95 13.18 -8.45 -12.00
N ALA A 96 12.95 -7.29 -12.63
CA ALA A 96 11.88 -7.12 -13.62
C ALA A 96 11.97 -8.08 -14.82
N ASP A 97 13.17 -8.40 -15.28
CA ASP A 97 13.44 -9.31 -16.39
C ASP A 97 13.26 -10.80 -16.03
N ALA A 98 13.18 -11.12 -14.74
CA ALA A 98 12.99 -12.47 -14.21
C ALA A 98 11.56 -12.74 -13.71
N VAL A 99 10.59 -11.89 -14.05
CA VAL A 99 9.18 -12.05 -13.65
C VAL A 99 8.51 -13.27 -14.29
N ARG A 100 8.89 -13.60 -15.54
CA ARG A 100 8.24 -14.66 -16.33
C ARG A 100 8.18 -16.02 -15.61
N PRO A 101 9.29 -16.59 -15.10
CA PRO A 101 9.23 -17.87 -14.38
C PRO A 101 8.25 -17.87 -13.20
N LEU A 102 8.18 -16.79 -12.42
CA LEU A 102 7.19 -16.69 -11.33
C LEU A 102 5.77 -16.63 -11.87
N ALA A 103 5.51 -15.85 -12.91
CA ALA A 103 4.19 -15.77 -13.51
C ALA A 103 3.71 -17.11 -14.11
N GLU A 104 4.60 -17.85 -14.76
CA GLU A 104 4.32 -19.20 -15.28
C GLU A 104 4.02 -20.18 -14.13
N GLU A 105 4.71 -20.07 -12.99
CA GLU A 105 4.38 -20.84 -11.79
C GLU A 105 2.97 -20.50 -11.27
N MET A 106 2.60 -19.22 -11.24
CA MET A 106 1.26 -18.80 -10.81
C MET A 106 0.17 -19.32 -11.76
N LEU A 107 0.41 -19.31 -13.07
CA LEU A 107 -0.48 -19.92 -14.06
C LEU A 107 -0.64 -21.43 -13.83
N ALA A 108 0.47 -22.13 -13.58
CA ALA A 108 0.45 -23.58 -13.34
C ALA A 108 -0.37 -23.99 -12.11
N ARG A 109 -0.56 -23.07 -11.15
CA ARG A 109 -1.43 -23.28 -9.97
C ARG A 109 -2.92 -23.16 -10.31
N VAL A 110 -3.27 -22.43 -11.38
CA VAL A 110 -4.64 -22.40 -11.93
C VAL A 110 -4.88 -23.66 -12.76
N ASP A 111 -4.04 -23.89 -13.77
CA ASP A 111 -4.04 -25.08 -14.61
C ASP A 111 -2.63 -25.29 -15.20
N ARG A 112 -2.13 -26.53 -15.11
CA ARG A 112 -0.80 -26.93 -15.58
C ARG A 112 -0.59 -26.78 -17.09
N SER A 113 -1.64 -26.64 -17.90
CA SER A 113 -1.51 -26.39 -19.34
C SER A 113 -1.41 -24.91 -19.73
N LEU A 114 -1.64 -23.98 -18.80
CA LEU A 114 -1.59 -22.54 -19.07
C LEU A 114 -0.16 -22.00 -19.33
N PRO A 115 0.90 -22.48 -18.65
CA PRO A 115 2.27 -22.06 -18.98
C PRO A 115 2.60 -22.31 -20.45
N GLY A 116 3.10 -21.28 -21.14
CA GLY A 116 3.40 -21.32 -22.59
C GLY A 116 2.19 -21.17 -23.52
N THR A 117 0.97 -21.12 -22.97
CA THR A 117 -0.26 -20.82 -23.73
C THR A 117 -0.72 -19.38 -23.48
N VAL A 118 -0.65 -18.93 -22.22
CA VAL A 118 -0.92 -17.55 -21.84
C VAL A 118 0.35 -16.74 -22.06
N GLU A 119 0.21 -15.61 -22.74
CA GLU A 119 1.26 -14.59 -22.89
C GLU A 119 0.91 -13.36 -22.05
N PRO A 120 1.89 -12.55 -21.61
CA PRO A 120 1.59 -11.27 -20.97
C PRO A 120 0.83 -10.38 -21.96
N ALA A 121 -0.09 -9.55 -21.47
CA ALA A 121 -0.76 -8.59 -22.32
C ALA A 121 0.26 -7.59 -22.92
N ASP A 122 0.10 -7.27 -24.21
CA ASP A 122 0.92 -6.27 -24.91
C ASP A 122 0.56 -4.82 -24.53
N GLY A 123 -0.13 -4.62 -23.39
CA GLY A 123 -0.73 -3.37 -22.99
C GLY A 123 0.18 -2.52 -22.10
N GLY A 124 0.36 -1.25 -22.46
CA GLY A 124 0.99 -0.26 -21.59
C GLY A 124 2.48 -0.05 -21.85
N VAL A 125 2.95 1.15 -21.50
CA VAL A 125 4.35 1.56 -21.63
C VAL A 125 4.91 1.69 -20.22
N LEU A 126 5.91 0.87 -19.91
CA LEU A 126 6.69 1.03 -18.68
C LEU A 126 7.50 2.33 -18.80
N PRO A 127 7.28 3.34 -17.93
CA PRO A 127 8.12 4.54 -17.95
C PRO A 127 9.58 4.19 -17.64
N ASP A 128 10.51 5.01 -18.12
CA ASP A 128 11.93 4.84 -17.78
C ASP A 128 12.19 5.05 -16.28
N ASP A 129 13.34 4.53 -15.83
CA ASP A 129 13.74 4.54 -14.41
C ASP A 129 13.81 5.97 -13.84
N GLU A 130 14.23 6.96 -14.65
CA GLU A 130 14.30 8.36 -14.23
C GLU A 130 12.90 8.93 -13.97
N SER A 131 11.94 8.65 -14.85
CA SER A 131 10.55 9.08 -14.73
C SER A 131 9.87 8.41 -13.52
N LEU A 132 10.09 7.11 -13.32
CA LEU A 132 9.61 6.39 -12.13
C LEU A 132 10.21 6.97 -10.84
N GLY A 133 11.52 7.24 -10.84
CA GLY A 133 12.23 7.82 -9.71
C GLY A 133 11.74 9.22 -9.36
N LYS A 134 11.59 10.11 -10.35
CA LYS A 134 11.04 11.47 -10.17
C LYS A 134 9.64 11.45 -9.56
N GLY A 135 8.79 10.51 -9.99
CA GLY A 135 7.45 10.35 -9.42
C GLY A 135 7.48 10.04 -7.92
N LEU A 136 8.36 9.14 -7.49
CA LEU A 136 8.56 8.78 -6.07
C LEU A 136 9.15 9.92 -5.24
N ASP A 137 10.13 10.62 -5.81
CA ASP A 137 10.94 11.62 -5.12
C ASP A 137 10.21 12.97 -4.95
N SER A 138 9.38 13.36 -5.93
CA SER A 138 8.74 14.68 -5.96
C SER A 138 7.91 15.00 -4.71
N ARG A 139 7.07 14.07 -4.24
CA ARG A 139 6.22 14.26 -3.06
C ARG A 139 7.04 14.30 -1.77
N ILE A 140 8.04 13.43 -1.63
CA ILE A 140 8.96 13.43 -0.48
C ILE A 140 9.70 14.77 -0.39
N ARG A 141 10.22 15.27 -1.51
CA ARG A 141 10.91 16.56 -1.55
C ARG A 141 9.99 17.72 -1.19
N ALA A 142 8.74 17.71 -1.67
CA ALA A 142 7.76 18.73 -1.30
C ALA A 142 7.51 18.75 0.22
N VAL A 143 7.31 17.59 0.85
CA VAL A 143 7.14 17.48 2.30
C VAL A 143 8.42 17.91 3.05
N ARG A 144 9.60 17.54 2.55
CA ARG A 144 10.88 17.99 3.11
C ARG A 144 11.05 19.51 3.03
N GLU A 145 10.65 20.12 1.92
CA GLU A 145 10.68 21.58 1.76
C GLU A 145 9.74 22.25 2.77
N CYS A 146 8.55 21.68 3.01
CA CYS A 146 7.63 22.15 4.03
C CYS A 146 8.23 22.07 5.43
N ALA A 147 8.86 20.95 5.78
CA ALA A 147 9.54 20.79 7.07
C ALA A 147 10.65 21.83 7.28
N GLY A 148 11.45 22.10 6.25
CA GLY A 148 12.43 23.19 6.26
C GLY A 148 11.78 24.56 6.44
N ALA A 149 10.71 24.84 5.71
CA ALA A 149 9.97 26.10 5.80
C ALA A 149 9.34 26.33 7.18
N VAL A 150 8.74 25.32 7.81
CA VAL A 150 8.22 25.43 9.18
C VAL A 150 9.35 25.78 10.15
N ARG A 151 10.49 25.10 10.04
CA ARG A 151 11.65 25.36 10.89
C ARG A 151 12.22 26.77 10.72
N ASP A 152 12.19 27.30 9.50
CA ASP A 152 12.63 28.66 9.19
C ASP A 152 11.59 29.73 9.60
N GLY A 153 10.42 29.34 10.12
CA GLY A 153 9.32 30.25 10.44
C GLY A 153 8.60 30.82 9.21
N ARG A 154 8.68 30.15 8.05
CA ARG A 154 7.99 30.54 6.81
C ARG A 154 6.56 30.01 6.82
N ALA A 155 5.60 30.94 6.88
CA ALA A 155 4.17 30.64 6.87
C ALA A 155 3.70 29.95 5.58
N THR A 156 4.34 30.24 4.44
CA THR A 156 3.96 29.66 3.16
C THR A 156 5.13 29.09 2.37
N VAL A 157 4.80 28.11 1.52
CA VAL A 157 5.69 27.47 0.55
C VAL A 157 5.02 27.45 -0.82
N ARG A 158 5.81 27.59 -1.88
CA ARG A 158 5.30 27.54 -3.25
C ARG A 158 5.66 26.20 -3.89
N LEU A 159 4.66 25.34 -4.09
CA LEU A 159 4.82 24.06 -4.75
C LEU A 159 4.18 24.12 -6.13
N GLY A 160 5.00 24.02 -7.18
CA GLY A 160 4.56 24.28 -8.55
C GLY A 160 4.06 25.71 -8.75
N SER A 161 2.79 25.86 -9.15
CA SER A 161 2.17 27.17 -9.40
C SER A 161 1.40 27.75 -8.21
N ALA A 162 1.16 26.96 -7.16
CA ALA A 162 0.33 27.32 -6.02
C ALA A 162 1.16 27.63 -4.76
N GLU A 163 0.61 28.50 -3.93
CA GLU A 163 1.15 28.82 -2.60
C GLU A 163 0.29 28.12 -1.54
N HIS A 164 0.94 27.51 -0.55
CA HIS A 164 0.30 26.67 0.47
C HIS A 164 0.73 27.13 1.86
N ASP A 165 -0.16 26.98 2.85
CA ASP A 165 0.20 27.09 4.26
C ASP A 165 1.13 25.93 4.63
N THR A 166 2.34 26.25 5.08
CA THR A 166 3.38 25.25 5.30
C THR A 166 3.04 24.29 6.43
N ALA A 167 2.49 24.81 7.53
CA ALA A 167 2.20 24.03 8.74
C ALA A 167 1.05 23.05 8.49
N GLN A 168 -0.03 23.55 7.89
CA GLN A 168 -1.19 22.74 7.52
C GLN A 168 -0.81 21.67 6.50
N LEU A 169 -0.03 22.02 5.47
CA LEU A 169 0.38 21.08 4.44
C LEU A 169 1.28 19.98 5.01
N LEU A 170 2.27 20.34 5.84
CA LEU A 170 3.16 19.36 6.49
C LEU A 170 2.37 18.39 7.39
N ALA A 171 1.53 18.93 8.26
CA ALA A 171 0.75 18.14 9.23
C ALA A 171 -0.24 17.16 8.56
N ARG A 172 -0.72 17.51 7.36
CA ARG A 172 -1.66 16.72 6.57
C ARG A 172 -0.99 15.70 5.65
N GLU A 173 0.08 16.09 4.96
CA GLU A 173 0.66 15.28 3.87
C GLU A 173 1.67 14.24 4.36
N VAL A 174 2.26 14.41 5.55
CA VAL A 174 3.26 13.48 6.09
C VAL A 174 2.74 12.04 6.21
N PRO A 175 1.58 11.75 6.84
CA PRO A 175 1.11 10.37 6.98
C PRO A 175 0.97 9.70 5.62
N PHE A 176 0.34 10.38 4.66
CA PHE A 176 0.11 9.88 3.32
C PHE A 176 1.41 9.68 2.55
N THR A 177 2.32 10.66 2.58
CA THR A 177 3.61 10.60 1.88
C THR A 177 4.50 9.47 2.41
N VAL A 178 4.51 9.26 3.74
CA VAL A 178 5.25 8.17 4.37
C VAL A 178 4.74 6.83 3.88
N LEU A 179 3.41 6.61 3.91
CA LEU A 179 2.83 5.34 3.48
C LEU A 179 2.92 5.13 1.97
N ASP A 180 2.73 6.17 1.17
CA ASP A 180 2.85 6.11 -0.29
C ASP A 180 4.26 5.65 -0.70
N PHE A 181 5.31 6.22 -0.11
CA PHE A 181 6.68 5.76 -0.35
C PHE A 181 6.94 4.34 0.16
N ALA A 182 6.49 4.02 1.39
CA ALA A 182 6.64 2.67 1.94
C ALA A 182 5.95 1.62 1.06
N SER A 183 4.78 1.93 0.52
CA SER A 183 4.03 1.05 -0.38
C SER A 183 4.74 0.82 -1.72
N ALA A 184 5.65 1.71 -2.14
CA ALA A 184 6.46 1.48 -3.32
C ALA A 184 7.57 0.44 -3.08
N LEU A 185 7.99 0.24 -1.83
CA LEU A 185 8.96 -0.78 -1.41
C LEU A 185 8.28 -2.10 -1.03
N THR A 186 7.08 -2.04 -0.47
CA THR A 186 6.27 -3.19 -0.05
C THR A 186 4.82 -2.97 -0.49
N PRO A 187 4.47 -3.36 -1.74
CA PRO A 187 3.17 -3.03 -2.32
C PRO A 187 2.00 -3.65 -1.56
N GLY A 188 0.96 -2.84 -1.35
CA GLY A 188 -0.28 -3.26 -0.68
C GLY A 188 -1.35 -3.85 -1.60
N TRP A 189 -2.42 -4.30 -0.95
CA TRP A 189 -3.63 -4.82 -1.57
C TRP A 189 -4.61 -3.69 -1.81
N MET A 190 -5.41 -3.79 -2.88
CA MET A 190 -6.41 -2.79 -3.25
C MET A 190 -7.84 -3.32 -3.08
N SER A 191 -8.72 -2.41 -2.68
CA SER A 191 -10.15 -2.59 -2.73
C SER A 191 -10.85 -1.30 -3.17
N ARG A 192 -12.17 -1.34 -3.26
CA ARG A 192 -13.05 -0.23 -3.60
C ARG A 192 -14.26 -0.23 -2.67
N GLY A 193 -14.78 0.94 -2.36
CA GLY A 193 -15.98 1.10 -1.56
C GLY A 193 -15.70 1.51 -0.12
N HIS A 194 -16.40 0.86 0.81
CA HIS A 194 -16.34 1.15 2.25
C HIS A 194 -15.80 -0.03 3.04
N SER A 195 -14.99 -0.87 2.39
CA SER A 195 -14.37 -2.03 2.98
C SER A 195 -12.97 -1.65 3.46
N TRP A 196 -12.83 -1.31 4.74
CA TRP A 196 -11.54 -1.25 5.42
C TRP A 196 -11.72 -1.70 6.88
N PRO A 197 -10.68 -2.28 7.51
CA PRO A 197 -10.80 -2.94 8.80
C PRO A 197 -11.55 -2.13 9.86
N THR A 198 -11.12 -0.91 10.17
CA THR A 198 -11.71 -0.15 11.27
C THR A 198 -13.19 0.16 11.06
N ARG A 199 -13.60 0.40 9.79
CA ARG A 199 -15.00 0.58 9.43
C ARG A 199 -15.80 -0.70 9.55
N LEU A 200 -15.27 -1.83 9.06
CA LEU A 200 -15.95 -3.13 9.13
C LEU A 200 -16.19 -3.54 10.58
N TYR A 201 -15.22 -3.33 11.45
CA TYR A 201 -15.36 -3.56 12.89
C TYR A 201 -16.40 -2.63 13.53
N ALA A 202 -16.38 -1.34 13.20
CA ALA A 202 -17.36 -0.38 13.69
C ALA A 202 -18.80 -0.72 13.25
N ASP A 203 -18.99 -1.08 11.97
CA ASP A 203 -20.30 -1.48 11.44
C ASP A 203 -20.81 -2.77 12.11
N ALA A 204 -19.92 -3.68 12.50
CA ALA A 204 -20.25 -4.88 13.27
C ALA A 204 -20.46 -4.63 14.77
N GLY A 205 -20.16 -3.43 15.28
CA GLY A 205 -20.21 -3.13 16.72
C GLY A 205 -19.15 -3.89 17.54
N VAL A 206 -18.02 -4.22 16.91
CA VAL A 206 -16.89 -4.95 17.53
C VAL A 206 -15.71 -4.01 17.65
N GLU A 207 -15.07 -3.95 18.81
CA GLU A 207 -13.85 -3.17 18.99
C GLU A 207 -12.66 -3.83 18.27
N PRO A 208 -11.96 -3.13 17.36
CA PRO A 208 -10.80 -3.68 16.67
C PRO A 208 -9.57 -3.75 17.59
N LEU A 209 -8.88 -4.89 17.65
CA LEU A 209 -7.67 -5.06 18.45
C LEU A 209 -6.46 -4.42 17.78
N GLY A 210 -5.66 -3.69 18.56
CA GLY A 210 -4.36 -3.14 18.15
C GLY A 210 -4.43 -1.91 17.24
N PHE A 211 -5.62 -1.49 16.81
CA PHE A 211 -5.77 -0.31 15.95
C PHE A 211 -5.59 0.99 16.73
N THR A 212 -4.79 1.88 16.14
CA THR A 212 -4.53 3.24 16.60
C THR A 212 -4.60 4.19 15.39
N GLY A 213 -4.47 5.50 15.61
CA GLY A 213 -4.22 6.45 14.51
C GLY A 213 -2.82 6.28 13.91
N PRO A 214 -2.53 6.90 12.75
CA PRO A 214 -1.27 6.70 12.03
C PRO A 214 -0.06 7.38 12.69
N ALA A 215 -0.26 8.08 13.82
CA ALA A 215 0.78 8.80 14.55
C ALA A 215 2.11 8.02 14.76
N PRO A 216 2.12 6.71 15.07
CA PRO A 216 3.36 5.96 15.21
C PRO A 216 4.25 5.93 13.95
N LEU A 217 3.67 6.09 12.75
CA LEU A 217 4.43 6.11 11.49
C LEU A 217 5.32 7.34 11.33
N TYR A 218 5.01 8.43 12.04
CA TYR A 218 5.70 9.71 11.91
C TYR A 218 6.03 10.35 13.27
N ALA A 219 6.13 9.52 14.33
CA ALA A 219 6.37 9.98 15.70
C ALA A 219 7.57 10.92 15.83
N ALA A 220 8.70 10.61 15.17
CA ALA A 220 9.90 11.44 15.20
C ALA A 220 9.67 12.85 14.63
N LEU A 221 8.80 13.00 13.62
CA LEU A 221 8.45 14.33 13.09
C LEU A 221 7.57 15.12 14.07
N ARG A 222 6.73 14.44 14.88
CA ARG A 222 5.95 15.12 15.92
C ARG A 222 6.84 15.69 17.02
N GLU A 223 7.97 15.04 17.30
CA GLU A 223 8.97 15.55 18.25
C GLU A 223 9.68 16.80 17.70
N ASP A 224 10.00 16.80 16.40
CA ASP A 224 10.63 17.94 15.72
C ASP A 224 9.66 19.13 15.53
N PHE A 225 8.35 18.86 15.43
CA PHE A 225 7.30 19.86 15.21
C PHE A 225 6.09 19.65 16.16
N PRO A 226 6.27 19.89 17.48
CA PRO A 226 5.27 19.56 18.49
C PRO A 226 4.03 20.45 18.46
N ASP A 227 4.12 21.64 17.87
CA ASP A 227 3.05 22.63 17.83
C ASP A 227 2.11 22.47 16.64
N LEU A 228 2.34 21.48 15.76
CA LEU A 228 1.49 21.22 14.60
C LEU A 228 0.24 20.43 14.99
N ASP A 229 -0.88 20.78 14.34
CA ASP A 229 -2.15 20.03 14.42
C ASP A 229 -2.14 18.88 13.41
N TRP A 230 -1.58 17.74 13.84
CA TRP A 230 -1.38 16.56 13.00
C TRP A 230 -2.69 15.91 12.55
N PHE A 231 -2.77 15.54 11.28
CA PHE A 231 -3.92 14.81 10.74
C PHE A 231 -3.81 13.31 11.07
N ASP A 232 -4.41 12.87 12.19
CA ASP A 232 -4.19 11.55 12.79
C ASP A 232 -5.45 10.74 13.10
N TRP A 233 -6.46 10.83 12.23
CA TRP A 233 -7.71 10.08 12.37
C TRP A 233 -7.47 8.56 12.49
N PRO A 234 -8.13 7.87 13.44
CA PRO A 234 -7.95 6.43 13.67
C PRO A 234 -8.66 5.53 12.65
N THR A 235 -9.23 6.13 11.61
CA THR A 235 -9.95 5.46 10.53
C THR A 235 -9.94 6.35 9.29
N VAL A 236 -10.23 5.77 8.13
CA VAL A 236 -10.45 6.53 6.90
C VAL A 236 -11.75 7.35 6.99
N VAL A 237 -11.65 8.65 6.72
CA VAL A 237 -12.76 9.61 6.65
C VAL A 237 -12.83 10.39 5.33
N GLU A 238 -11.76 10.40 4.54
CA GLU A 238 -11.67 11.10 3.25
C GLU A 238 -10.69 10.40 2.28
N ASN A 239 -10.61 10.89 1.04
CA ASN A 239 -9.63 10.42 0.05
C ASN A 239 -8.22 10.92 0.39
N HIS A 240 -7.19 10.23 -0.12
CA HIS A 240 -5.77 10.58 0.07
C HIS A 240 -5.34 10.64 1.54
N MET A 241 -5.79 9.69 2.37
CA MET A 241 -5.36 9.59 3.77
C MET A 241 -4.92 8.19 4.18
N VAL A 242 -4.23 8.16 5.33
CA VAL A 242 -3.94 6.96 6.10
C VAL A 242 -4.89 6.91 7.28
N GLY A 243 -5.54 5.77 7.48
CA GLY A 243 -6.46 5.54 8.60
C GLY A 243 -5.79 4.76 9.72
N GLY A 244 -6.48 3.70 10.17
CA GLY A 244 -6.04 2.83 11.24
C GLY A 244 -4.66 2.18 11.01
N PHE A 245 -3.86 2.16 12.07
CA PHE A 245 -2.55 1.53 12.14
C PHE A 245 -2.49 0.48 13.25
N VAL A 246 -1.88 -0.68 12.95
CA VAL A 246 -1.57 -1.73 13.92
C VAL A 246 -0.04 -1.90 14.01
N PRO A 247 0.59 -1.77 15.19
CA PRO A 247 2.02 -1.99 15.34
C PRO A 247 2.38 -3.47 15.14
N ALA A 248 3.62 -3.74 14.74
CA ALA A 248 4.10 -5.11 14.45
C ALA A 248 3.84 -6.10 15.60
N SER A 249 3.99 -5.66 16.85
CA SER A 249 3.74 -6.49 18.05
C SER A 249 2.30 -7.00 18.15
N ASP A 250 1.35 -6.29 17.54
CA ASP A 250 -0.09 -6.55 17.69
C ASP A 250 -0.70 -7.16 16.42
N VAL A 251 0.05 -7.19 15.30
CA VAL A 251 -0.41 -7.70 14.00
C VAL A 251 -0.95 -9.13 14.10
N SER A 252 -0.25 -10.04 14.77
CA SER A 252 -0.69 -11.44 14.91
C SER A 252 -2.01 -11.56 15.68
N ALA A 253 -2.22 -10.73 16.70
CA ALA A 253 -3.45 -10.70 17.49
C ALA A 253 -4.61 -10.10 16.68
N ALA A 254 -4.39 -8.97 15.99
CA ALA A 254 -5.38 -8.33 15.13
C ALA A 254 -5.83 -9.25 13.98
N ARG A 255 -4.87 -9.93 13.34
CA ARG A 255 -5.14 -10.90 12.28
C ARG A 255 -5.99 -12.08 12.76
N ARG A 256 -5.68 -12.61 13.94
CA ARG A 256 -6.48 -13.69 14.55
C ARG A 256 -7.92 -13.25 14.80
N GLN A 257 -8.10 -12.04 15.36
CA GLN A 257 -9.43 -11.47 15.56
C GLN A 257 -10.21 -11.35 14.24
N LEU A 258 -9.57 -10.89 13.16
CA LEU A 258 -10.19 -10.77 11.84
C LEU A 258 -10.74 -12.12 11.35
N ARG A 259 -9.94 -13.18 11.50
CA ARG A 259 -10.33 -14.55 11.12
C ARG A 259 -11.50 -15.05 11.97
N ASP A 260 -11.39 -14.92 13.29
CA ASP A 260 -12.39 -15.37 14.26
C ASP A 260 -13.73 -14.62 14.11
N ARG A 261 -13.69 -13.38 13.63
CA ARG A 261 -14.86 -12.50 13.47
C ARG A 261 -15.34 -12.37 12.02
N SER A 262 -14.71 -13.06 11.07
CA SER A 262 -15.00 -12.91 9.63
C SER A 262 -16.49 -13.05 9.26
N VAL A 263 -17.20 -14.01 9.87
CA VAL A 263 -18.65 -14.21 9.67
C VAL A 263 -19.46 -13.01 10.17
N GLU A 264 -19.12 -12.49 11.35
CA GLU A 264 -19.79 -11.33 11.95
C GLU A 264 -19.54 -10.06 11.12
N LEU A 265 -18.29 -9.84 10.71
CA LEU A 265 -17.89 -8.71 9.86
C LEU A 265 -18.58 -8.75 8.47
N THR A 266 -18.76 -9.95 7.91
CA THR A 266 -19.49 -10.12 6.65
C THR A 266 -20.99 -9.91 6.83
N GLY A 267 -21.56 -10.43 7.92
CA GLY A 267 -23.00 -10.35 8.20
C GLY A 267 -23.50 -8.98 8.66
N ALA A 268 -22.60 -8.10 9.10
CA ALA A 268 -22.94 -6.70 9.41
C ALA A 268 -23.26 -5.86 8.17
N ALA A 269 -22.92 -6.37 6.97
CA ALA A 269 -23.19 -5.70 5.72
C ALA A 269 -24.57 -6.03 5.14
N ASP A 270 -25.11 -5.12 4.32
CA ASP A 270 -26.26 -5.42 3.47
C ASP A 270 -25.97 -6.67 2.62
N ASP A 271 -26.91 -7.64 2.59
CA ASP A 271 -26.81 -8.94 1.91
C ASP A 271 -26.22 -8.83 0.49
N ARG A 272 -26.50 -7.73 -0.21
CA ARG A 272 -25.99 -7.46 -1.57
C ARG A 272 -24.48 -7.24 -1.67
N LYS A 273 -23.76 -7.15 -0.55
CA LYS A 273 -22.31 -6.88 -0.48
C LYS A 273 -21.52 -7.96 0.26
N ALA A 274 -22.16 -9.01 0.75
CA ALA A 274 -21.50 -10.03 1.56
C ALA A 274 -20.33 -10.70 0.81
N GLU A 275 -20.47 -11.03 -0.47
CA GLU A 275 -19.41 -11.63 -1.28
C GLU A 275 -18.22 -10.68 -1.50
N ASP A 276 -18.49 -9.39 -1.72
CA ASP A 276 -17.44 -8.38 -1.91
C ASP A 276 -16.66 -8.16 -0.62
N ILE A 277 -17.35 -8.10 0.52
CA ILE A 277 -16.73 -7.96 1.84
C ILE A 277 -15.94 -9.21 2.21
N ALA A 278 -16.46 -10.41 1.93
CA ALA A 278 -15.70 -11.64 2.13
C ALA A 278 -14.41 -11.64 1.30
N ARG A 279 -14.47 -11.17 0.05
CA ARG A 279 -13.27 -10.98 -0.80
C ARG A 279 -12.31 -9.96 -0.20
N ASP A 280 -12.81 -8.87 0.38
CA ASP A 280 -11.98 -7.85 1.00
C ASP A 280 -11.35 -8.29 2.31
N LEU A 281 -12.08 -9.00 3.16
CA LEU A 281 -11.56 -9.63 4.37
C LEU A 281 -10.43 -10.61 4.03
N ARG A 282 -10.53 -11.33 2.91
CA ARG A 282 -9.43 -12.17 2.40
C ARG A 282 -8.20 -11.34 2.06
N LYS A 283 -8.34 -10.22 1.34
CA LYS A 283 -7.20 -9.32 1.03
C LYS A 283 -6.58 -8.72 2.29
N ILE A 284 -7.41 -8.36 3.27
CA ILE A 284 -6.95 -7.84 4.57
C ILE A 284 -6.15 -8.92 5.31
N ASP A 285 -6.63 -10.17 5.35
CA ASP A 285 -5.89 -11.29 5.96
C ASP A 285 -4.55 -11.57 5.25
N GLU A 286 -4.52 -11.49 3.91
CA GLU A 286 -3.30 -11.60 3.10
C GLU A 286 -2.29 -10.48 3.43
N ALA A 287 -2.77 -9.24 3.59
CA ALA A 287 -1.93 -8.11 3.97
C ALA A 287 -1.37 -8.25 5.40
N TYR A 288 -2.20 -8.70 6.36
CA TYR A 288 -1.72 -9.04 7.70
C TYR A 288 -0.71 -10.18 7.70
N ALA A 289 -0.91 -11.21 6.87
CA ALA A 289 0.03 -12.31 6.75
C ALA A 289 1.41 -11.85 6.32
N LEU A 290 1.46 -10.92 5.36
CA LEU A 290 2.71 -10.30 4.94
C LEU A 290 3.34 -9.48 6.06
N ALA A 291 2.55 -8.65 6.76
CA ALA A 291 3.02 -7.86 7.88
C ALA A 291 3.62 -8.75 8.99
N GLU A 292 2.93 -9.82 9.37
CA GLU A 292 3.41 -10.79 10.36
C GLU A 292 4.69 -11.50 9.89
N THR A 293 4.76 -11.88 8.61
CA THR A 293 5.93 -12.59 8.05
C THR A 293 7.18 -11.71 7.93
N LEU A 294 7.01 -10.39 7.89
CA LEU A 294 8.09 -9.41 7.78
C LEU A 294 8.41 -8.70 9.10
N ASP A 295 7.65 -8.96 10.18
CA ASP A 295 7.70 -8.20 11.43
C ASP A 295 7.42 -6.69 11.21
N PHE A 296 6.46 -6.40 10.35
CA PHE A 296 6.05 -5.04 9.97
C PHE A 296 4.76 -4.63 10.65
N GLY A 297 4.49 -3.32 10.69
CA GLY A 297 3.17 -2.80 11.05
C GLY A 297 2.16 -2.99 9.91
N PHE A 298 0.89 -2.74 10.18
CA PHE A 298 -0.20 -2.77 9.21
C PHE A 298 -0.92 -1.43 9.15
N CYS A 299 -1.25 -0.96 7.93
CA CYS A 299 -2.05 0.26 7.71
C CYS A 299 -3.20 0.02 6.75
N GLU A 300 -4.32 0.70 7.00
CA GLU A 300 -5.34 0.98 5.99
C GLU A 300 -5.16 2.40 5.43
N ALA A 301 -5.48 2.59 4.14
CA ALA A 301 -5.38 3.88 3.48
C ALA A 301 -6.32 3.98 2.27
N THR A 302 -6.46 5.19 1.72
CA THR A 302 -7.19 5.45 0.47
C THR A 302 -6.29 6.09 -0.56
N GLU A 303 -6.53 5.81 -1.85
CA GLU A 303 -5.83 6.45 -2.97
C GLU A 303 -4.30 6.21 -2.98
N ILE A 304 -3.81 5.24 -2.21
CA ILE A 304 -2.44 4.72 -2.33
C ILE A 304 -2.48 3.61 -3.35
N TYR A 305 -2.45 4.02 -4.61
CA TYR A 305 -2.52 3.10 -5.72
C TYR A 305 -1.22 2.35 -5.83
N SER A 306 -1.41 1.06 -5.83
CA SER A 306 -0.36 0.20 -6.25
C SER A 306 -0.26 0.30 -7.82
N ALA A 307 -1.34 0.26 -8.60
CA ALA A 307 -1.24 -0.06 -10.04
C ALA A 307 -0.32 0.85 -10.91
N MET A 308 0.70 0.27 -11.55
CA MET A 308 1.47 0.91 -12.63
C MET A 308 0.76 0.74 -13.97
N ALA A 309 -0.21 1.62 -14.26
CA ALA A 309 -0.52 2.18 -15.58
C ALA A 309 -1.86 2.93 -15.52
N GLY A 310 -1.84 4.20 -15.92
CA GLY A 310 -2.98 5.11 -16.02
C GLY A 310 -3.92 4.85 -17.20
N GLU A 311 -4.32 3.59 -17.43
CA GLU A 311 -5.48 3.24 -18.26
C GLU A 311 -6.30 2.10 -17.62
N MET A 312 -6.56 2.22 -16.31
CA MET A 312 -7.41 1.26 -15.60
C MET A 312 -8.59 1.93 -14.89
N ASN A 313 -9.04 3.04 -15.48
CA ASN A 313 -10.39 3.60 -15.42
C ASN A 313 -10.70 4.27 -16.77
#